data_AF-A0A818C4M1-F1
#
_entry.id   AF-A0A818C4M1-F1
#
_cell.length_a   1.000
_cell.length_b   1.000
_cell.length_c   1.000
_cell.angle_alpha   90.00
_cell.angle_beta   90.00
_cell.angle_gamma   90.00
#
_symmetry.space_group_name_H-M   'P 1'
#
loop_
_entity.id
_entity.type
_entity.pdbx_description
1 polymer ?
#
loop_
_entity_poly.entity_id
_entity_poly.type
_entity_poly.pdbx_seq_one_letter_code
_entity_poly.pdbx_strand_id
1 'polypeptide(L)'
;MICHKLQDKLQQELAKMKIFFMFMGPIKSLLKIQKYRAEIKLNPRYNRIYARGHIYWCGALNDGLDRGNQPYYCPIGWQRWSFYVTENFYEKFNGWCICYHGTKFSSGLSILLSGLKPAEIYAHGAGIYVTPSINYACHPRYAEVKLIQSSAQEKFFKSGEYVQFVLECRVHPNNINNIASETLKAGSTEIDSNITNDIIEWVINHQNKTVVDFNDPESSIVCTGLLTRVTDDHPGLLRESQWWYKSHLCNDPICCLLDIDRHYLQQKNQRRDT
;
A
#
# COMPACT_ATOMS: atom_id res chain seq x y z
N MET A 1 5.58 31.61 -22.64
CA MET A 1 6.62 30.55 -22.58
C MET A 1 6.56 29.65 -21.33
N ILE A 2 5.66 29.88 -20.35
CA ILE A 2 5.52 29.05 -19.14
C ILE A 2 4.45 27.94 -19.32
N CYS A 3 3.47 28.15 -20.19
CA CYS A 3 2.34 27.23 -20.42
C CYS A 3 2.76 25.90 -21.07
N HIS A 4 3.72 25.91 -22.02
CA HIS A 4 4.20 24.66 -22.67
C HIS A 4 5.02 23.76 -21.74
N LYS A 5 5.82 24.33 -20.82
CA LYS A 5 6.61 23.53 -19.85
C LYS A 5 5.74 22.78 -18.84
N LEU A 6 4.56 23.32 -18.49
CA LEU A 6 3.62 22.63 -17.62
C LEU A 6 2.95 21.44 -18.33
N GLN A 7 2.73 21.59 -19.63
CA GLN A 7 2.08 20.59 -20.48
C GLN A 7 2.98 19.36 -20.67
N ASP A 8 4.29 19.55 -20.91
CA ASP A 8 5.27 18.46 -21.02
C ASP A 8 5.46 17.71 -19.68
N LYS A 9 5.51 18.46 -18.56
CA LYS A 9 5.64 17.87 -17.24
C LYS A 9 4.38 17.09 -16.86
N LEU A 10 3.20 17.60 -17.19
CA LEU A 10 1.92 16.90 -17.00
C LEU A 10 1.80 15.67 -17.92
N GLN A 11 2.24 15.76 -19.18
CA GLN A 11 2.30 14.61 -20.09
C GLN A 11 3.27 13.55 -19.60
N GLN A 12 4.42 13.93 -19.04
CA GLN A 12 5.33 13.02 -18.37
C GLN A 12 4.65 12.40 -17.13
N GLU A 13 3.98 13.20 -16.27
CA GLU A 13 3.21 12.74 -15.10
C GLU A 13 2.08 11.74 -15.50
N LEU A 14 1.37 12.02 -16.60
CA LEU A 14 0.32 11.14 -17.15
C LEU A 14 0.89 9.88 -17.81
N ALA A 15 2.07 9.97 -18.44
CA ALA A 15 2.82 8.80 -18.91
C ALA A 15 3.26 7.92 -17.74
N LYS A 16 3.53 8.49 -16.55
CA LYS A 16 3.78 7.73 -15.30
C LYS A 16 2.57 6.91 -14.89
N MET A 17 1.38 7.46 -15.08
CA MET A 17 0.12 6.77 -14.81
C MET A 17 -0.24 5.72 -15.87
N LYS A 18 0.30 5.80 -17.10
CA LYS A 18 0.07 4.74 -18.11
C LYS A 18 0.54 3.38 -17.60
N ILE A 19 1.63 3.34 -16.85
CA ILE A 19 2.15 2.12 -16.17
C ILE A 19 1.20 1.67 -15.07
N PHE A 20 0.67 2.63 -14.29
CA PHE A 20 -0.33 2.38 -13.27
C PHE A 20 -1.56 1.68 -13.87
N PHE A 21 -2.04 2.12 -15.02
CA PHE A 21 -3.12 1.44 -15.75
C PHE A 21 -2.70 0.14 -16.44
N MET A 22 -1.43 -0.01 -16.85
CA MET A 22 -0.94 -1.21 -17.53
C MET A 22 -1.08 -2.48 -16.68
N PHE A 23 -0.83 -2.39 -15.37
CA PHE A 23 -0.91 -3.57 -14.49
C PHE A 23 -2.29 -3.82 -13.87
N MET A 24 -3.16 -2.80 -13.88
CA MET A 24 -4.48 -2.86 -13.25
C MET A 24 -5.59 -3.43 -14.15
N GLY A 25 -5.21 -3.93 -15.33
CA GLY A 25 -6.11 -4.62 -16.25
C GLY A 25 -6.74 -3.69 -17.29
N PRO A 26 -7.35 -4.29 -18.34
CA PRO A 26 -7.90 -3.53 -19.46
C PRO A 26 -9.11 -2.68 -19.02
N ILE A 27 -9.19 -1.43 -19.47
CA ILE A 27 -10.32 -0.51 -19.20
C ILE A 27 -11.70 -1.16 -19.45
N LYS A 28 -11.79 -2.11 -20.37
CA LYS A 28 -13.01 -2.88 -20.64
C LYS A 28 -13.55 -3.66 -19.43
N SER A 29 -12.69 -4.12 -18.50
CA SER A 29 -13.15 -4.73 -17.25
C SER A 29 -13.82 -3.71 -16.31
N LEU A 30 -13.55 -2.42 -16.49
CA LEU A 30 -14.17 -1.33 -15.73
C LEU A 30 -15.59 -0.99 -16.20
N LEU A 31 -16.02 -1.45 -17.37
CA LEU A 31 -17.34 -1.13 -17.91
C LEU A 31 -18.48 -1.80 -17.13
N LYS A 32 -18.18 -2.85 -16.35
CA LYS A 32 -19.14 -3.52 -15.46
C LYS A 32 -19.15 -2.94 -14.04
N ILE A 33 -18.31 -1.96 -13.75
CA ILE A 33 -18.11 -1.42 -12.40
C ILE A 33 -18.94 -0.14 -12.24
N GLN A 34 -19.75 -0.06 -11.19
CA GLN A 34 -20.31 1.20 -10.74
C GLN A 34 -19.16 2.10 -10.28
N LYS A 35 -18.86 3.12 -11.08
CA LYS A 35 -17.86 4.13 -10.74
C LYS A 35 -18.52 5.15 -9.83
N TYR A 36 -18.10 5.17 -8.57
CA TYR A 36 -18.46 6.25 -7.65
C TYR A 36 -17.54 7.46 -7.84
N ARG A 37 -16.32 7.22 -8.36
CA ARG A 37 -15.37 8.28 -8.75
C ARG A 37 -15.26 8.41 -10.26
N ALA A 38 -15.48 9.63 -10.78
CA ALA A 38 -15.28 9.94 -12.20
C ALA A 38 -13.78 9.97 -12.58
N GLU A 39 -12.92 10.45 -11.68
CA GLU A 39 -11.49 10.62 -11.92
C GLU A 39 -10.63 10.52 -10.65
N ILE A 40 -9.43 9.94 -10.78
CA ILE A 40 -8.41 9.97 -9.72
C ILE A 40 -7.48 11.14 -10.01
N LYS A 41 -7.56 12.19 -9.19
CA LYS A 41 -6.68 13.36 -9.29
C LYS A 41 -5.45 13.15 -8.41
N LEU A 42 -4.25 13.30 -8.98
CA LEU A 42 -3.01 13.30 -8.20
C LEU A 42 -2.80 14.66 -7.53
N ASN A 43 -2.05 14.67 -6.42
CA ASN A 43 -1.55 15.88 -5.79
C ASN A 43 -0.01 15.84 -5.68
N PRO A 44 0.71 16.19 -6.77
CA PRO A 44 2.17 16.04 -6.81
C PRO A 44 2.93 16.80 -5.72
N ARG A 45 2.33 17.86 -5.15
CA ARG A 45 2.91 18.63 -4.02
C ARG A 45 3.21 17.75 -2.82
N TYR A 46 2.48 16.65 -2.64
CA TYR A 46 2.61 15.71 -1.53
C TYR A 46 3.19 14.35 -1.94
N ASN A 47 3.74 14.22 -3.15
CA ASN A 47 4.51 13.03 -3.53
C ASN A 47 5.82 12.97 -2.75
N ARG A 48 6.14 11.81 -2.19
CA ARG A 48 7.32 11.58 -1.34
C ARG A 48 8.10 10.37 -1.82
N ILE A 49 9.41 10.39 -1.62
CA ILE A 49 10.26 9.20 -1.65
C ILE A 49 10.76 9.00 -0.22
N TYR A 50 10.47 7.83 0.35
CA TYR A 50 10.83 7.49 1.72
C TYR A 50 12.09 6.64 1.72
N ALA A 51 13.24 7.27 1.87
CA ALA A 51 14.54 6.60 1.87
C ALA A 51 15.62 7.53 2.45
N ARG A 52 16.75 6.95 2.88
CA ARG A 52 17.93 7.75 3.25
C ARG A 52 18.39 8.58 2.05
N GLY A 53 18.68 9.87 2.28
CA GLY A 53 18.95 10.85 1.21
C GLY A 53 17.69 11.52 0.63
N HIS A 54 16.50 11.07 1.02
CA HIS A 54 15.22 11.71 0.73
C HIS A 54 14.47 11.98 2.05
N ILE A 55 13.14 11.82 2.06
CA ILE A 55 12.35 11.96 3.28
C ILE A 55 12.56 10.72 4.13
N TYR A 56 13.01 10.92 5.37
CA TYR A 56 13.34 9.83 6.27
C TYR A 56 13.27 10.32 7.71
N TRP A 57 12.75 9.47 8.59
CA TRP A 57 12.82 9.66 10.04
C TRP A 57 12.85 8.28 10.73
N CYS A 58 13.34 8.25 11.97
CA CYS A 58 13.33 7.05 12.83
C CYS A 58 12.24 7.20 13.89
N GLY A 59 11.55 6.11 14.22
CA GLY A 59 10.47 6.10 15.21
C GLY A 59 9.22 6.84 14.74
N ALA A 60 8.36 7.21 15.68
CA ALA A 60 7.10 7.90 15.39
C ALA A 60 7.35 9.35 14.91
N LEU A 61 6.62 9.79 13.90
CA LEU A 61 6.69 11.16 13.38
C LEU A 61 6.10 12.15 14.38
N ASN A 62 6.88 13.16 14.76
CA ASN A 62 6.49 14.23 15.69
C ASN A 62 6.47 15.59 14.99
N ASP A 63 5.53 15.79 14.06
CA ASP A 63 5.40 17.04 13.28
C ASP A 63 4.25 17.95 13.79
N GLY A 64 3.69 17.64 14.96
CA GLY A 64 2.59 18.39 15.56
C GLY A 64 1.21 18.16 14.93
N LEU A 65 1.10 17.32 13.90
CA LEU A 65 -0.20 17.00 13.30
C LEU A 65 -0.91 15.88 14.07
N ASP A 66 -2.21 16.07 14.31
CA ASP A 66 -3.06 15.08 14.96
C ASP A 66 -3.38 13.92 14.00
N ARG A 67 -3.09 12.70 14.46
CA ARG A 67 -3.30 11.43 13.75
C ARG A 67 -4.12 10.44 14.57
N GLY A 68 -5.04 10.94 15.40
CA GLY A 68 -5.96 10.10 16.16
C GLY A 68 -5.26 9.29 17.23
N ASN A 69 -4.22 9.87 17.85
CA ASN A 69 -3.34 9.21 18.83
C ASN A 69 -2.62 7.95 18.33
N GLN A 70 -2.57 7.74 17.01
CA GLN A 70 -1.83 6.63 16.41
C GLN A 70 -0.48 7.13 15.86
N PRO A 71 0.63 6.43 16.16
CA PRO A 71 1.94 6.82 15.65
C PRO A 71 2.01 6.61 14.14
N TYR A 72 2.79 7.46 13.46
CA TYR A 72 3.08 7.32 12.04
C TYR A 72 4.56 7.09 11.81
N TYR A 73 4.89 5.92 11.30
CA TYR A 73 6.26 5.50 11.03
C TYR A 73 6.62 5.75 9.56
N CYS A 74 7.89 6.01 9.29
CA CYS A 74 8.38 6.23 7.93
C CYS A 74 8.23 4.94 7.11
N PRO A 75 7.51 4.94 5.98
CA PRO A 75 7.42 3.76 5.12
C PRO A 75 8.67 3.64 4.24
N ILE A 76 9.80 3.31 4.88
CA ILE A 76 11.13 3.25 4.24
C ILE A 76 11.12 2.29 3.05
N GLY A 77 11.71 2.72 1.94
CA GLY A 77 11.79 1.97 0.68
C GLY A 77 10.60 2.20 -0.27
N TRP A 78 9.65 3.06 0.09
CA TRP A 78 8.45 3.34 -0.71
C TRP A 78 8.46 4.73 -1.33
N GLN A 79 7.84 4.84 -2.50
CA GLN A 79 7.47 6.10 -3.11
C GLN A 79 5.96 6.29 -2.99
N ARG A 80 5.53 7.44 -2.47
CA ARG A 80 4.12 7.81 -2.34
C ARG A 80 3.68 8.74 -3.45
N TRP A 81 2.58 8.36 -4.07
CA TRP A 81 1.80 9.14 -5.01
C TRP A 81 0.56 9.65 -4.29
N SER A 82 0.50 10.95 -4.00
CA SER A 82 -0.63 11.52 -3.28
C SER A 82 -1.83 11.65 -4.19
N PHE A 83 -3.01 11.39 -3.63
CA PHE A 83 -4.26 11.78 -4.26
C PHE A 83 -4.71 13.13 -3.76
N TYR A 84 -5.35 13.88 -4.65
CA TYR A 84 -6.16 15.02 -4.30
C TYR A 84 -7.51 14.48 -3.81
N VAL A 85 -7.88 14.83 -2.58
CA VAL A 85 -9.10 14.38 -1.90
C VAL A 85 -10.08 15.55 -1.73
N THR A 86 -9.63 16.64 -1.12
CA THR A 86 -10.41 17.87 -0.91
C THR A 86 -9.47 19.07 -0.69
N GLU A 87 -9.97 20.30 -0.87
CA GLU A 87 -9.23 21.54 -0.58
C GLU A 87 -8.96 21.72 0.92
N ASN A 88 -9.92 21.40 1.79
CA ASN A 88 -9.81 21.54 3.24
C ASN A 88 -9.27 20.28 3.94
N PHE A 89 -8.26 19.63 3.33
CA PHE A 89 -7.79 18.30 3.75
C PHE A 89 -7.44 18.21 5.24
N TYR A 90 -6.68 19.18 5.76
CA TYR A 90 -6.22 19.15 7.15
C TYR A 90 -7.37 19.33 8.14
N GLU A 91 -8.31 20.24 7.86
CA GLU A 91 -9.49 20.45 8.69
C GLU A 91 -10.38 19.21 8.72
N LYS A 92 -10.70 18.66 7.54
CA LYS A 92 -11.60 17.51 7.41
C LYS A 92 -11.05 16.23 8.06
N PHE A 93 -9.74 15.99 7.92
CA PHE A 93 -9.11 14.75 8.37
C PHE A 93 -8.21 14.94 9.59
N ASN A 94 -8.38 16.04 10.34
CA ASN A 94 -7.69 16.23 11.61
C ASN A 94 -8.08 15.11 12.57
N GLY A 95 -7.10 14.48 13.22
CA GLY A 95 -7.36 13.37 14.15
C GLY A 95 -7.68 12.04 13.47
N TRP A 96 -7.58 11.93 12.14
CA TRP A 96 -7.73 10.66 11.44
C TRP A 96 -6.39 9.91 11.42
N CYS A 97 -6.46 8.62 11.73
CA CYS A 97 -5.31 7.71 11.74
C CYS A 97 -4.82 7.43 10.32
N ILE A 98 -3.51 7.27 10.13
CA ILE A 98 -2.94 6.79 8.86
C ILE A 98 -2.83 5.27 8.92
N CYS A 99 -3.25 4.59 7.86
CA CYS A 99 -3.14 3.16 7.73
C CYS A 99 -2.91 2.75 6.27
N TYR A 100 -2.73 1.45 6.06
CA TYR A 100 -2.37 0.86 4.80
C TYR A 100 -3.28 -0.32 4.47
N HIS A 101 -3.59 -0.46 3.18
CA HIS A 101 -4.36 -1.58 2.65
C HIS A 101 -3.59 -2.22 1.49
N GLY A 102 -3.07 -3.42 1.72
CA GLY A 102 -2.49 -4.24 0.65
C GLY A 102 -3.58 -4.74 -0.29
N THR A 103 -3.31 -4.76 -1.59
CA THR A 103 -4.25 -5.34 -2.56
C THR A 103 -3.54 -5.94 -3.78
N LYS A 104 -4.29 -6.69 -4.59
CA LYS A 104 -3.83 -7.22 -5.87
C LYS A 104 -3.87 -6.15 -6.96
N PHE A 105 -3.00 -6.26 -7.96
CA PHE A 105 -2.99 -5.36 -9.11
C PHE A 105 -4.33 -5.32 -9.84
N SER A 106 -4.96 -6.49 -10.03
CA SER A 106 -6.28 -6.58 -10.66
C SER A 106 -7.39 -5.86 -9.90
N SER A 107 -7.24 -5.68 -8.58
CA SER A 107 -8.26 -5.10 -7.72
C SER A 107 -8.04 -3.61 -7.45
N GLY A 108 -6.79 -3.15 -7.47
CA GLY A 108 -6.46 -1.80 -7.02
C GLY A 108 -7.20 -0.70 -7.79
N LEU A 109 -7.42 -0.83 -9.11
CA LEU A 109 -8.12 0.21 -9.87
C LEU A 109 -9.61 0.23 -9.54
N SER A 110 -10.20 -0.95 -9.38
CA SER A 110 -11.58 -1.05 -8.90
C SER A 110 -11.71 -0.41 -7.53
N ILE A 111 -10.76 -0.62 -6.61
CA ILE A 111 -10.79 -0.03 -5.28
C ILE A 111 -10.67 1.49 -5.35
N LEU A 112 -9.77 2.02 -6.18
CA LEU A 112 -9.60 3.47 -6.30
C LEU A 112 -10.79 4.18 -6.95
N LEU A 113 -11.50 3.50 -7.85
CA LEU A 113 -12.65 4.07 -8.55
C LEU A 113 -13.98 3.84 -7.82
N SER A 114 -14.08 2.78 -7.02
CA SER A 114 -15.34 2.38 -6.39
C SER A 114 -15.31 2.36 -4.87
N GLY A 115 -14.14 2.46 -4.23
CA GLY A 115 -14.00 2.32 -2.78
C GLY A 115 -13.68 0.89 -2.35
N LEU A 116 -13.71 0.65 -1.03
CA LEU A 116 -13.34 -0.62 -0.44
C LEU A 116 -14.56 -1.50 -0.17
N LYS A 117 -14.45 -2.79 -0.48
CA LYS A 117 -15.42 -3.79 -0.05
C LYS A 117 -15.00 -4.38 1.29
N PRO A 118 -15.94 -4.68 2.20
CA PRO A 118 -15.65 -5.51 3.36
C PRO A 118 -15.07 -6.86 2.94
N ALA A 119 -14.21 -7.43 3.77
CA ALA A 119 -13.66 -8.76 3.53
C ALA A 119 -14.76 -9.83 3.57
N GLU A 120 -14.79 -10.71 2.58
CA GLU A 120 -15.72 -11.85 2.54
C GLU A 120 -15.32 -12.96 3.53
N ILE A 121 -14.02 -13.11 3.74
CA ILE A 121 -13.41 -14.04 4.71
C ILE A 121 -12.67 -13.20 5.74
N TYR A 122 -13.02 -13.36 7.00
CA TYR A 122 -12.51 -12.53 8.08
C TYR A 122 -12.09 -13.36 9.30
N ALA A 123 -10.96 -13.00 9.90
CA ALA A 123 -10.47 -13.61 11.14
C ALA A 123 -10.92 -12.83 12.39
N HIS A 124 -11.17 -11.52 12.25
CA HIS A 124 -11.40 -10.58 13.35
C HIS A 124 -12.74 -9.84 13.24
N GLY A 125 -13.69 -10.42 12.48
CA GLY A 125 -15.02 -9.89 12.25
C GLY A 125 -15.21 -9.23 10.87
N ALA A 126 -16.46 -9.00 10.50
CA ALA A 126 -16.79 -8.38 9.22
C ALA A 126 -16.34 -6.91 9.20
N GLY A 127 -15.65 -6.50 8.13
CA GLY A 127 -15.17 -5.14 7.99
C GLY A 127 -14.11 -4.98 6.91
N ILE A 128 -13.56 -3.77 6.83
CA ILE A 128 -12.44 -3.46 5.95
C ILE A 128 -11.15 -3.62 6.77
N TYR A 129 -10.24 -4.44 6.26
CA TYR A 129 -8.99 -4.75 6.92
C TYR A 129 -7.89 -3.79 6.48
N VAL A 130 -7.29 -3.10 7.45
CA VAL A 130 -6.16 -2.19 7.25
C VAL A 130 -5.14 -2.40 8.36
N THR A 131 -3.98 -1.76 8.23
CA THR A 131 -2.91 -1.87 9.23
C THR A 131 -2.12 -0.56 9.33
N PRO A 132 -1.62 -0.18 10.51
CA PRO A 132 -0.65 0.92 10.62
C PRO A 132 0.75 0.53 10.11
N SER A 133 1.02 -0.76 9.84
CA SER A 133 2.33 -1.23 9.37
C SER A 133 2.36 -1.43 7.85
N ILE A 134 3.20 -0.65 7.17
CA ILE A 134 3.48 -0.89 5.74
C ILE A 134 4.16 -2.25 5.54
N ASN A 135 4.95 -2.72 6.51
CA ASN A 135 5.67 -4.00 6.44
C ASN A 135 4.70 -5.18 6.47
N TYR A 136 3.64 -5.09 7.27
CA TYR A 136 2.54 -6.06 7.26
C TYR A 136 1.70 -5.96 5.98
N ALA A 137 1.28 -4.75 5.60
CA ALA A 137 0.45 -4.52 4.42
C ALA A 137 1.10 -5.02 3.12
N CYS A 138 2.43 -4.95 3.05
CA CYS A 138 3.17 -5.33 1.84
C CYS A 138 3.46 -6.83 1.70
N HIS A 139 3.03 -7.66 2.65
CA HIS A 139 3.17 -9.11 2.53
C HIS A 139 2.40 -9.63 1.29
N PRO A 140 2.92 -10.58 0.50
CA PRO A 140 2.29 -10.97 -0.77
C PRO A 140 0.89 -11.58 -0.68
N ARG A 141 0.48 -12.05 0.51
CA ARG A 141 -0.93 -12.41 0.77
C ARG A 141 -1.87 -11.22 0.55
N TYR A 142 -1.43 -10.01 0.91
CA TYR A 142 -2.21 -8.78 0.86
C TYR A 142 -1.83 -7.92 -0.35
N ALA A 143 -0.54 -7.65 -0.54
CA ALA A 143 -0.03 -6.84 -1.65
C ALA A 143 0.75 -7.67 -2.66
N GLU A 144 0.14 -7.93 -3.81
CA GLU A 144 0.74 -8.73 -4.89
C GLU A 144 2.11 -8.17 -5.31
N VAL A 145 3.08 -9.06 -5.51
CA VAL A 145 4.37 -8.75 -6.15
C VAL A 145 4.26 -9.07 -7.63
N LYS A 146 4.68 -8.16 -8.50
CA LYS A 146 4.77 -8.42 -9.93
C LYS A 146 6.18 -8.25 -10.45
N LEU A 147 6.60 -9.18 -11.29
CA LEU A 147 7.77 -9.02 -12.14
C LEU A 147 7.47 -7.98 -13.23
N ILE A 148 8.37 -7.02 -13.39
CA ILE A 148 8.39 -6.05 -14.47
C ILE A 148 9.04 -6.72 -15.67
N GLN A 149 8.24 -6.97 -16.71
CA GLN A 149 8.77 -7.49 -17.97
C GLN A 149 9.88 -6.58 -18.51
N SER A 150 10.96 -7.15 -19.04
CA SER A 150 12.11 -6.38 -19.53
C SER A 150 11.70 -5.31 -20.56
N SER A 151 10.74 -5.61 -21.43
CA SER A 151 10.17 -4.67 -22.43
C SER A 151 9.35 -3.51 -21.81
N ALA A 152 8.98 -3.63 -20.54
CA ALA A 152 8.27 -2.61 -19.80
C ALA A 152 9.18 -1.81 -18.85
N GLN A 153 10.42 -2.26 -18.60
CA GLN A 153 11.34 -1.60 -17.65
C GLN A 153 11.62 -0.16 -18.03
N GLU A 154 11.82 0.14 -19.32
CA GLU A 154 12.04 1.51 -19.82
C GLU A 154 10.87 2.46 -19.55
N LYS A 155 9.67 1.92 -19.27
CA LYS A 155 8.51 2.73 -18.96
C LYS A 155 8.57 3.23 -17.52
N PHE A 156 9.23 2.51 -16.60
CA PHE A 156 9.33 2.88 -15.18
C PHE A 156 10.33 4.00 -14.94
N PHE A 157 10.03 4.89 -13.99
CA PHE A 157 10.92 6.00 -13.58
C PHE A 157 12.21 5.53 -12.92
N LYS A 158 12.15 4.32 -12.37
CA LYS A 158 13.27 3.66 -11.71
C LYS A 158 13.35 2.27 -12.32
N SER A 159 14.54 1.87 -12.73
CA SER A 159 14.80 0.48 -13.10
C SER A 159 14.50 -0.42 -11.89
N GLY A 160 14.00 -1.60 -12.21
CA GLY A 160 13.74 -2.65 -11.24
C GLY A 160 13.16 -3.87 -11.93
N GLU A 161 13.29 -5.01 -11.27
CA GLU A 161 12.71 -6.26 -11.73
C GLU A 161 11.34 -6.51 -11.10
N TYR A 162 11.05 -5.94 -9.92
CA TYR A 162 9.82 -6.20 -9.19
C TYR A 162 9.11 -4.90 -8.82
N VAL A 163 7.78 -4.94 -8.79
CA VAL A 163 6.92 -3.87 -8.32
C VAL A 163 5.86 -4.39 -7.35
N GLN A 164 5.62 -3.62 -6.29
CA GLN A 164 4.46 -3.76 -5.40
C GLN A 164 3.78 -2.41 -5.22
N PHE A 165 2.49 -2.45 -4.87
CA PHE A 165 1.82 -1.27 -4.36
C PHE A 165 0.91 -1.57 -3.16
N VAL A 166 0.69 -0.54 -2.37
CA VAL A 166 -0.17 -0.53 -1.19
C VAL A 166 -0.95 0.78 -1.21
N LEU A 167 -2.22 0.74 -0.82
CA LEU A 167 -3.02 1.96 -0.68
C LEU A 167 -2.72 2.60 0.68
N GLU A 168 -2.48 3.91 0.68
CA GLU A 168 -2.48 4.72 1.90
C GLU A 168 -3.90 5.22 2.15
N CYS A 169 -4.37 5.04 3.38
CA CYS A 169 -5.69 5.45 3.80
C CYS A 169 -5.63 6.33 5.06
N ARG A 170 -6.64 7.18 5.21
CA ARG A 170 -7.01 7.77 6.49
C ARG A 170 -8.29 7.16 7.00
N VAL A 171 -8.34 6.90 8.30
CA VAL A 171 -9.47 6.30 9.01
C VAL A 171 -9.87 7.18 10.17
N HIS A 172 -11.18 7.39 10.33
CA HIS A 172 -11.69 8.05 11.53
C HIS A 172 -11.56 7.09 12.72
N PRO A 173 -10.96 7.50 13.86
CA PRO A 173 -10.69 6.60 14.98
C PRO A 173 -11.95 5.90 15.53
N ASN A 174 -13.08 6.62 15.60
CA ASN A 174 -14.37 6.05 16.04
C ASN A 174 -14.95 4.96 15.12
N ASN A 175 -14.38 4.75 13.93
CA ASN A 175 -14.80 3.70 13.01
C ASN A 175 -13.89 2.46 13.05
N ILE A 176 -12.85 2.46 13.88
CA ILE A 176 -12.04 1.26 14.14
C ILE A 176 -12.81 0.39 15.13
N ASN A 177 -13.43 -0.69 14.63
CA ASN A 177 -14.23 -1.59 15.46
C ASN A 177 -13.37 -2.53 16.29
N ASN A 178 -12.24 -2.95 15.73
CA ASN A 178 -11.37 -3.94 16.35
C ASN A 178 -9.90 -3.64 16.00
N ILE A 179 -9.03 -3.79 16.99
CA ILE A 179 -7.58 -3.80 16.85
C ILE A 179 -7.13 -5.15 17.36
N ALA A 180 -6.50 -5.94 16.50
CA ALA A 180 -6.24 -7.34 16.74
C ALA A 180 -4.86 -7.76 16.26
N SER A 181 -4.53 -9.01 16.59
CA SER A 181 -3.27 -9.62 16.21
C SER A 181 -3.16 -9.86 14.70
N GLU A 182 -1.94 -10.12 14.25
CA GLU A 182 -1.65 -10.56 12.90
C GLU A 182 -2.36 -11.89 12.54
N THR A 183 -2.70 -12.05 11.26
CA THR A 183 -3.41 -13.23 10.71
C THR A 183 -2.55 -14.03 9.72
N LEU A 184 -1.29 -13.64 9.56
CA LEU A 184 -0.31 -14.33 8.72
C LEU A 184 0.30 -15.55 9.41
N LYS A 185 0.15 -15.68 10.73
CA LYS A 185 0.75 -16.73 11.58
C LYS A 185 2.27 -16.60 11.60
N ALA A 186 2.76 -15.40 11.89
CA ALA A 186 4.19 -15.09 12.04
C ALA A 186 4.83 -15.79 13.25
N GLY A 187 4.01 -16.34 14.17
CA GLY A 187 4.49 -16.99 15.38
C GLY A 187 5.20 -15.98 16.28
N SER A 188 6.40 -16.31 16.73
CA SER A 188 7.25 -15.39 17.51
C SER A 188 8.08 -14.42 16.64
N THR A 189 7.90 -14.44 15.31
CA THR A 189 8.65 -13.56 14.42
C THR A 189 8.05 -12.16 14.49
N GLU A 190 8.88 -11.17 14.83
CA GLU A 190 8.50 -9.76 14.75
C GLU A 190 8.25 -9.34 13.28
N ILE A 191 7.07 -8.78 13.01
CA ILE A 191 6.68 -8.29 11.67
C ILE A 191 7.19 -6.87 11.43
N ASP A 192 7.02 -6.00 12.43
CA ASP A 192 7.40 -4.60 12.40
C ASP A 192 8.06 -4.21 13.72
N SER A 193 9.22 -3.55 13.66
CA SER A 193 9.95 -3.17 14.87
C SER A 193 9.29 -2.01 15.64
N ASN A 194 8.27 -1.38 15.07
CA ASN A 194 7.55 -0.27 15.71
C ASN A 194 6.12 -0.62 16.13
N ILE A 195 5.56 -1.72 15.62
CA ILE A 195 4.18 -2.11 15.84
C ILE A 195 4.16 -3.59 16.22
N THR A 196 3.71 -3.89 17.43
CA THR A 196 3.66 -5.25 17.93
C THR A 196 2.60 -6.08 17.19
N ASN A 197 2.88 -7.38 17.05
CA ASN A 197 2.03 -8.29 16.29
C ASN A 197 0.59 -8.42 16.83
N ASP A 198 0.32 -8.05 18.08
CA ASP A 198 -0.98 -8.15 18.75
C ASP A 198 -1.93 -6.98 18.44
N ILE A 199 -1.44 -5.89 17.85
CA ILE A 199 -2.24 -4.69 17.52
C ILE A 199 -2.06 -4.21 16.07
N ILE A 200 -1.50 -5.07 15.20
CA ILE A 200 -1.10 -4.70 13.85
C ILE A 200 -2.24 -4.73 12.84
N GLU A 201 -3.36 -5.38 13.13
CA GLU A 201 -4.49 -5.50 12.20
C GLU A 201 -5.72 -4.74 12.72
N TRP A 202 -6.24 -3.84 11.89
CA TRP A 202 -7.40 -3.01 12.23
C TRP A 202 -8.59 -3.38 11.35
N VAL A 203 -9.76 -3.53 11.98
CA VAL A 203 -11.02 -3.80 11.28
C VAL A 203 -11.89 -2.55 11.35
N ILE A 204 -12.14 -1.95 10.18
CA ILE A 204 -12.93 -0.73 10.05
C ILE A 204 -14.40 -1.09 9.82
N ASN A 205 -15.28 -0.40 10.54
CA ASN A 205 -16.71 -0.48 10.35
C ASN A 205 -17.11 -0.02 8.94
N HIS A 206 -17.83 -0.88 8.24
CA HIS A 206 -18.37 -0.56 6.92
C HIS A 206 -19.83 -0.08 6.99
N GLN A 207 -20.42 0.07 8.17
CA GLN A 207 -21.77 0.61 8.40
C GLN A 207 -22.85 -0.10 7.56
N ASN A 208 -22.74 -1.42 7.41
CA ASN A 208 -23.60 -2.24 6.54
C ASN A 208 -23.58 -1.86 5.05
N LYS A 209 -22.63 -1.02 4.62
CA LYS A 209 -22.41 -0.69 3.20
C LYS A 209 -21.72 -1.87 2.52
N THR A 210 -22.18 -2.23 1.32
CA THR A 210 -21.52 -3.26 0.49
C THR A 210 -20.20 -2.78 -0.09
N VAL A 211 -20.05 -1.46 -0.22
CA VAL A 211 -18.86 -0.76 -0.65
C VAL A 211 -18.76 0.53 0.15
N VAL A 212 -17.60 0.82 0.73
CA VAL A 212 -17.30 2.10 1.38
C VAL A 212 -16.64 3.00 0.34
N ASP A 213 -17.43 3.92 -0.21
CA ASP A 213 -17.00 4.91 -1.19
C ASP A 213 -16.06 5.94 -0.54
N PHE A 214 -14.93 6.20 -1.18
CA PHE A 214 -13.97 7.20 -0.71
C PHE A 214 -14.44 8.65 -0.92
N ASN A 215 -15.46 8.88 -1.76
CA ASN A 215 -16.01 10.22 -1.99
C ASN A 215 -17.21 10.53 -1.09
N ASP A 216 -17.73 9.54 -0.37
CA ASP A 216 -18.80 9.75 0.61
C ASP A 216 -18.30 10.72 1.69
N PRO A 217 -18.97 11.87 1.92
CA PRO A 217 -18.61 12.80 2.97
C PRO A 217 -18.53 12.16 4.36
N GLU A 218 -19.37 11.15 4.59
CA GLU A 218 -19.51 10.37 5.83
C GLU A 218 -18.73 9.05 5.79
N SER A 219 -17.81 8.90 4.84
CA SER A 219 -17.01 7.68 4.71
C SER A 219 -16.19 7.44 5.97
N SER A 220 -16.12 6.18 6.43
CA SER A 220 -15.28 5.79 7.56
C SER A 220 -13.79 5.74 7.23
N ILE A 221 -13.46 5.69 5.94
CA ILE A 221 -12.12 5.54 5.41
C ILE A 221 -11.99 6.25 4.06
N VAL A 222 -10.84 6.87 3.80
CA VAL A 222 -10.54 7.53 2.53
C VAL A 222 -9.15 7.14 2.05
N CYS A 223 -8.99 6.85 0.76
CA CYS A 223 -7.67 6.61 0.17
C CYS A 223 -6.99 7.94 -0.18
N THR A 224 -5.87 8.22 0.49
CA THR A 224 -5.12 9.48 0.38
C THR A 224 -3.89 9.38 -0.51
N GLY A 225 -3.48 8.16 -0.85
CA GLY A 225 -2.37 7.94 -1.75
C GLY A 225 -2.15 6.48 -2.10
N LEU A 226 -1.15 6.28 -2.94
CA LEU A 226 -0.64 4.99 -3.35
C LEU A 226 0.85 4.95 -3.04
N LEU A 227 1.28 3.95 -2.28
CA LEU A 227 2.69 3.66 -2.13
C LEU A 227 3.10 2.62 -3.15
N THR A 228 4.19 2.87 -3.87
CA THR A 228 4.82 1.95 -4.80
C THR A 228 6.23 1.64 -4.36
N ARG A 229 6.65 0.38 -4.48
CA ARG A 229 8.02 -0.07 -4.25
C ARG A 229 8.51 -0.79 -5.50
N VAL A 230 9.65 -0.35 -6.03
CA VAL A 230 10.31 -0.92 -7.21
C VAL A 230 11.73 -1.35 -6.82
N THR A 231 12.04 -2.62 -7.03
CA THR A 231 13.27 -3.26 -6.53
C THR A 231 13.91 -4.15 -7.60
N ASP A 232 15.23 -4.26 -7.57
CA ASP A 232 15.98 -5.14 -8.47
C ASP A 232 15.91 -6.61 -8.01
N ASP A 233 15.85 -6.85 -6.70
CA ASP A 233 15.62 -8.18 -6.13
C ASP A 233 14.14 -8.35 -5.72
N HIS A 234 13.71 -9.60 -5.56
CA HIS A 234 12.39 -9.91 -5.05
C HIS A 234 12.18 -9.23 -3.66
N PRO A 235 11.05 -8.55 -3.39
CA PRO A 235 10.83 -7.80 -2.15
C PRO A 235 11.01 -8.61 -0.86
N GLY A 236 10.78 -9.93 -0.90
CA GLY A 236 11.04 -10.83 0.24
C GLY A 236 12.51 -10.96 0.65
N LEU A 237 13.44 -10.45 -0.17
CA LEU A 237 14.87 -10.34 0.17
C LEU A 237 15.22 -8.99 0.81
N LEU A 238 14.28 -8.06 0.92
CA LEU A 238 14.52 -6.79 1.59
C LEU A 238 14.61 -6.98 3.11
N ARG A 239 15.39 -6.12 3.76
CA ARG A 239 15.58 -6.17 5.22
C ARG A 239 14.24 -6.09 5.97
N GLU A 240 13.39 -5.19 5.53
CA GLU A 240 12.06 -4.91 6.08
C GLU A 240 11.07 -6.07 5.86
N SER A 241 11.40 -7.00 4.96
CA SER A 241 10.58 -8.15 4.59
C SER A 241 11.21 -9.49 4.98
N GLN A 242 12.34 -9.47 5.70
CA GLN A 242 13.02 -10.69 6.16
C GLN A 242 12.14 -11.57 7.04
N TRP A 243 11.16 -10.99 7.73
CA TRP A 243 10.22 -11.75 8.53
C TRP A 243 9.40 -12.73 7.68
N TRP A 244 9.12 -12.45 6.39
CA TRP A 244 8.41 -13.36 5.49
C TRP A 244 9.14 -14.71 5.38
N TYR A 245 10.47 -14.64 5.29
CA TYR A 245 11.30 -15.82 5.23
C TYR A 245 11.30 -16.57 6.57
N LYS A 246 11.50 -15.84 7.67
CA LYS A 246 11.56 -16.41 9.02
C LYS A 246 10.24 -17.07 9.43
N SER A 247 9.09 -16.51 9.03
CA SER A 247 7.77 -17.02 9.39
C SER A 247 7.24 -18.10 8.45
N HIS A 248 7.52 -18.03 7.15
CA HIS A 248 6.83 -18.86 6.16
C HIS A 248 7.74 -19.76 5.31
N LEU A 249 9.03 -19.46 5.19
CA LEU A 249 9.96 -20.20 4.31
C LEU A 249 10.88 -21.17 5.06
N CYS A 250 10.90 -21.14 6.40
CA CYS A 250 11.69 -22.06 7.20
C CYS A 250 11.06 -23.46 7.31
N ASN A 251 9.72 -23.56 7.30
CA ASN A 251 9.00 -24.79 7.70
C ASN A 251 8.22 -25.51 6.58
N ASP A 252 8.10 -24.95 5.38
CA ASP A 252 7.38 -25.58 4.26
C ASP A 252 8.22 -25.55 2.96
N PRO A 253 8.43 -26.68 2.26
CA PRO A 253 9.13 -26.71 0.98
C PRO A 253 8.45 -25.88 -0.12
N ILE A 254 7.15 -25.62 -0.02
CA ILE A 254 6.41 -24.77 -0.96
C ILE A 254 5.70 -23.71 -0.12
N CYS A 255 6.30 -22.53 0.02
CA CYS A 255 5.53 -21.38 0.49
C CYS A 255 4.57 -20.95 -0.64
N CYS A 256 3.45 -21.66 -0.73
CA CYS A 256 2.41 -21.52 -1.76
C CYS A 256 1.81 -20.11 -1.85
N LEU A 257 2.10 -19.25 -0.87
CA LEU A 257 1.57 -17.90 -0.77
C LEU A 257 2.45 -16.82 -1.42
N LEU A 258 3.72 -17.12 -1.71
CA LEU A 258 4.65 -16.10 -2.21
C LEU A 258 4.91 -16.22 -3.71
N ASP A 259 4.63 -17.37 -4.34
CA ASP A 259 4.97 -17.65 -5.75
C ASP A 259 6.46 -17.38 -6.06
N ILE A 260 7.32 -17.61 -5.07
CA ILE A 260 8.78 -17.45 -5.20
C ILE A 260 9.42 -18.83 -5.09
N ASP A 261 10.33 -19.12 -6.01
CA ASP A 261 11.22 -20.26 -5.89
C ASP A 261 12.10 -20.11 -4.63
N ARG A 262 11.91 -21.03 -3.67
CA ARG A 262 12.68 -21.09 -2.43
C ARG A 262 14.18 -21.22 -2.70
N HIS A 263 14.58 -21.97 -3.73
CA HIS A 263 15.99 -22.13 -4.09
C HIS A 263 16.59 -20.81 -4.57
N TYR A 264 15.84 -20.03 -5.35
CA TYR A 264 16.27 -18.70 -5.77
C TYR A 264 16.53 -17.79 -4.56
N LEU A 265 15.62 -17.75 -3.58
CA LEU A 265 15.79 -16.96 -2.37
C LEU A 265 17.01 -17.42 -1.55
N GLN A 266 17.19 -18.72 -1.39
CA GLN A 266 18.32 -19.29 -0.64
C GLN A 266 19.67 -18.96 -1.29
N GLN A 267 19.79 -19.12 -2.61
CA GLN A 267 21.03 -18.81 -3.34
C GLN A 267 21.40 -17.32 -3.23
N LYS A 268 20.41 -16.42 -3.34
CA LYS A 268 20.62 -14.98 -3.21
C LYS A 268 21.01 -14.59 -1.78
N ASN A 269 20.43 -15.23 -0.77
CA ASN A 269 20.75 -14.93 0.63
C ASN A 269 22.20 -15.35 0.97
N GLN A 270 22.65 -16.52 0.50
CA GLN A 270 24.03 -17.00 0.71
C GLN A 270 25.09 -16.03 0.15
N ARG A 271 24.81 -15.36 -0.97
CA ARG A 271 25.74 -14.40 -1.59
C ARG A 271 25.85 -13.06 -0.85
N ARG A 272 24.91 -12.74 0.05
CA ARG A 272 24.94 -11.49 0.82
C ARG A 272 25.77 -11.59 2.09
N ASP A 273 25.96 -12.81 2.59
CA ASP A 273 26.72 -13.09 3.81
C ASP A 273 28.21 -13.38 3.54
N THR A 274 28.61 -13.49 2.26
CA THR A 274 29.99 -13.64 1.78
C THR A 274 30.54 -12.31 1.27
#